data_AF-A0A4U0PG94-F1
#
_entry.id   AF-A0A4U0PG94-F1
#
_cell.length_a   1.000
_cell.length_b   1.000
_cell.length_c   1.000
_cell.angle_alpha   90.00
_cell.angle_beta   90.00
_cell.angle_gamma   90.00
#
_symmetry.space_group_name_H-M   'P 1'
#
loop_
_entity.id
_entity.type
_entity.pdbx_description
1 polymer ?
#
loop_
_entity_poly.entity_id
_entity_poly.type
_entity_poly.pdbx_seq_one_letter_code
_entity_poly.pdbx_strand_id
1 'polypeptide(L)'
;MPTKKQLFRTLSDAMAHIESQRFDVLAGRDDALHQLRIALRGWRTLLPLALRRQQEDRAILAAWREFAGLTGPARDAEVLLAVLPADHPRRAEVQARRDAGYAAVARALESVDWPVRVAASRAWLMLRLDLRKRAALQARIRHRAERLGQHLRQDLAADPGPEHWHQVRIDVKKLRYLIDYAGKWLPRRVRKLRPLLKEAQSTLGDLHDLDVRGADGLALPDDAATRERLVVAAERAIARLRRRID
;
A
#
# COMPACT_ATOMS: atom_id res chain seq x y z
N MET A 1 7.99 -20.29 -17.05
CA MET A 1 6.84 -19.35 -16.97
C MET A 1 6.12 -19.55 -15.63
N PRO A 2 5.48 -18.52 -15.04
CA PRO A 2 4.88 -18.67 -13.72
C PRO A 2 3.61 -19.54 -13.73
N THR A 3 3.37 -20.26 -12.63
CA THR A 3 2.30 -21.28 -12.48
C THR A 3 1.20 -20.83 -11.52
N LYS A 4 -0.02 -21.37 -11.65
CA LYS A 4 -1.13 -21.09 -10.71
C LYS A 4 -0.73 -21.40 -9.25
N LYS A 5 -0.01 -22.50 -9.04
CA LYS A 5 0.56 -22.91 -7.75
C LYS A 5 1.51 -21.85 -7.16
N GLN A 6 2.30 -21.17 -7.98
CA GLN A 6 3.16 -20.08 -7.50
C GLN A 6 2.35 -18.85 -7.06
N LEU A 7 1.31 -18.46 -7.80
CA LEU A 7 0.43 -17.36 -7.39
C LEU A 7 -0.33 -17.69 -6.10
N PHE A 8 -0.85 -18.91 -5.98
CA PHE A 8 -1.48 -19.40 -4.76
C PHE A 8 -0.52 -19.36 -3.57
N ARG A 9 0.73 -19.82 -3.76
CA ARG A 9 1.77 -19.74 -2.72
C ARG A 9 2.02 -18.30 -2.29
N THR A 10 2.24 -17.37 -3.22
CA THR A 10 2.47 -15.95 -2.88
C THR A 10 1.29 -15.34 -2.11
N LEU A 11 0.05 -15.68 -2.46
CA LEU A 11 -1.13 -15.25 -1.69
C LEU A 11 -1.20 -15.90 -0.31
N SER A 12 -0.87 -17.19 -0.21
CA SER A 12 -0.85 -17.91 1.06
C SER A 12 0.22 -17.37 2.00
N ASP A 13 1.42 -17.07 1.47
CA ASP A 13 2.52 -16.45 2.21
C ASP A 13 2.11 -15.06 2.73
N ALA A 14 1.44 -14.25 1.89
CA ALA A 14 0.93 -12.95 2.32
C ALA A 14 -0.11 -13.07 3.44
N MET A 15 -1.00 -14.06 3.37
CA MET A 15 -1.97 -14.33 4.44
C MET A 15 -1.29 -14.83 5.72
N ALA A 16 -0.31 -15.72 5.62
CA ALA A 16 0.45 -16.21 6.75
C ALA A 16 1.23 -15.07 7.44
N HIS A 17 1.78 -14.14 6.66
CA HIS A 17 2.43 -12.97 7.20
C HIS A 17 1.43 -12.05 7.93
N ILE A 18 0.22 -11.82 7.39
CA ILE A 18 -0.84 -11.09 8.11
C ILE A 18 -1.17 -11.76 9.46
N GLU A 19 -1.31 -13.09 9.49
CA GLU A 19 -1.58 -13.84 10.72
C GLU A 19 -0.44 -13.73 11.74
N SER A 20 0.82 -13.82 11.28
CA SER A 20 1.98 -13.58 12.15
C SER A 20 1.96 -12.17 12.74
N GLN A 21 1.72 -11.16 11.90
CA GLN A 21 1.71 -9.77 12.35
C GLN A 21 0.50 -9.44 13.21
N ARG A 22 -0.59 -10.19 13.12
CA ARG A 22 -1.69 -10.12 14.10
C ARG A 22 -1.20 -10.43 15.51
N PHE A 23 -0.45 -11.52 15.69
CA PHE A 23 0.07 -11.86 17.02
C PHE A 23 1.06 -10.82 17.53
N ASP A 24 1.93 -10.30 16.66
CA ASP A 24 2.90 -9.26 17.04
C ASP A 24 2.20 -7.94 17.45
N VAL A 25 1.15 -7.53 16.74
CA VAL A 25 0.35 -6.34 17.08
C VAL A 25 -0.37 -6.52 18.41
N LEU A 26 -1.00 -7.68 18.65
CA LEU A 26 -1.70 -7.96 19.90
C LEU A 26 -0.74 -8.09 21.10
N ALA A 27 0.48 -8.56 20.86
CA ALA A 27 1.54 -8.59 21.87
C ALA A 27 2.22 -7.22 22.09
N GLY A 28 1.79 -6.17 21.39
CA GLY A 28 2.36 -4.82 21.54
C GLY A 28 3.82 -4.72 21.09
N ARG A 29 4.26 -5.53 20.12
CA ARG A 29 5.63 -5.47 19.62
C ARG A 29 5.86 -4.23 18.77
N ASP A 30 7.06 -3.66 18.89
CA ASP A 30 7.50 -2.53 18.08
C ASP A 30 7.44 -2.85 16.58
N ASP A 31 7.09 -1.84 15.78
CA ASP A 31 6.94 -1.90 14.31
C ASP A 31 5.91 -2.92 13.78
N ALA A 32 5.22 -3.68 14.64
CA ALA A 32 4.29 -4.73 14.22
C ALA A 32 3.14 -4.19 13.35
N LEU A 33 2.59 -3.01 13.67
CA LEU A 33 1.54 -2.37 12.86
C LEU A 33 2.05 -1.97 11.47
N HIS A 34 3.30 -1.53 11.36
CA HIS A 34 3.92 -1.21 10.08
C HIS A 34 4.03 -2.45 9.20
N GLN A 35 4.53 -3.54 9.77
CA GLN A 35 4.68 -4.83 9.08
C GLN A 35 3.31 -5.41 8.69
N LEU A 36 2.32 -5.35 9.58
CA LEU A 36 0.94 -5.72 9.25
C LEU A 36 0.42 -4.93 8.03
N ARG A 37 0.66 -3.62 7.99
CA ARG A 37 0.26 -2.78 6.84
C ARG A 37 1.00 -3.13 5.56
N ILE A 38 2.27 -3.53 5.63
CA ILE A 38 3.02 -4.05 4.48
C ILE A 38 2.37 -5.34 3.98
N ALA A 39 2.06 -6.28 4.87
CA ALA A 39 1.40 -7.54 4.56
C ALA A 39 0.02 -7.32 3.88
N LEU A 40 -0.81 -6.46 4.48
CA LEU A 40 -2.13 -6.09 3.96
C LEU A 40 -2.07 -5.46 2.58
N ARG A 41 -1.05 -4.64 2.31
CA ARG A 41 -0.83 -4.03 1.00
C ARG A 41 -0.52 -5.10 -0.06
N GLY A 42 0.31 -6.09 0.26
CA GLY A 42 0.56 -7.23 -0.63
C GLY A 42 -0.69 -8.02 -0.91
N TRP A 43 -1.41 -8.39 0.14
CA TRP A 43 -2.70 -9.08 0.04
C TRP A 43 -3.70 -8.33 -0.82
N ARG A 44 -3.93 -7.03 -0.57
CA ARG A 44 -4.84 -6.18 -1.35
C ARG A 44 -4.40 -5.96 -2.79
N THR A 45 -3.11 -6.10 -3.09
CA THR A 45 -2.61 -6.01 -4.45
C THR A 45 -2.88 -7.31 -5.22
N LEU A 46 -2.67 -8.45 -4.58
CA LEU A 46 -2.76 -9.77 -5.18
C LEU A 46 -4.19 -10.32 -5.23
N LEU A 47 -4.98 -10.14 -4.18
CA LEU A 47 -6.31 -10.72 -4.04
C LEU A 47 -7.25 -10.36 -5.21
N PRO A 48 -7.33 -9.10 -5.68
CA PRO A 48 -8.15 -8.76 -6.83
C PRO A 48 -7.63 -9.33 -8.16
N LEU A 49 -6.46 -9.98 -8.20
CA LEU A 49 -6.00 -10.71 -9.39
C LEU A 49 -6.74 -12.05 -9.51
N ALA A 50 -7.11 -12.67 -8.39
CA ALA A 50 -7.87 -13.92 -8.34
C ALA A 50 -9.39 -13.67 -8.27
N LEU A 51 -9.83 -12.65 -7.54
CA LEU A 51 -11.25 -12.34 -7.32
C LEU A 51 -11.78 -11.28 -8.30
N ARG A 52 -12.90 -11.54 -8.98
CA ARG A 52 -13.71 -10.53 -9.72
C ARG A 52 -15.04 -11.11 -10.20
N ARG A 53 -16.04 -10.20 -10.17
CA ARG A 53 -17.31 -10.15 -10.93
C ARG A 53 -18.54 -10.61 -10.17
N GLN A 54 -18.39 -11.43 -9.13
CA GLN A 54 -19.53 -11.89 -8.31
C GLN A 54 -19.64 -11.11 -6.98
N GLN A 55 -20.79 -11.21 -6.32
CA GLN A 55 -21.10 -10.46 -5.10
C GLN A 55 -20.18 -10.87 -3.93
N GLU A 56 -19.90 -12.16 -3.80
CA GLU A 56 -19.04 -12.74 -2.76
C GLU A 56 -17.59 -12.28 -2.91
N ASP A 57 -17.10 -12.21 -4.16
CA ASP A 57 -15.78 -11.63 -4.45
C ASP A 57 -15.68 -10.19 -3.94
N ARG A 58 -16.75 -9.39 -4.16
CA ARG A 58 -16.78 -7.99 -3.73
C ARG A 58 -16.83 -7.89 -2.21
N ALA A 59 -17.59 -8.74 -1.54
CA ALA A 59 -17.69 -8.77 -0.09
C ALA A 59 -16.31 -9.04 0.57
N ILE A 60 -15.59 -10.07 0.09
CA ILE A 60 -14.24 -10.38 0.62
C ILE A 60 -13.28 -9.21 0.35
N LEU A 61 -13.28 -8.65 -0.87
CA LEU A 61 -12.44 -7.50 -1.20
C LEU A 61 -12.76 -6.27 -0.34
N ALA A 62 -14.05 -6.02 -0.05
CA ALA A 62 -14.50 -4.92 0.78
C ALA A 62 -14.07 -5.10 2.24
N ALA A 63 -14.24 -6.29 2.82
CA ALA A 63 -13.84 -6.59 4.19
C ALA A 63 -12.34 -6.35 4.43
N TRP A 64 -11.47 -6.81 3.52
CA TRP A 64 -10.03 -6.52 3.60
C TRP A 64 -9.71 -5.05 3.34
N ARG A 65 -10.53 -4.36 2.53
CA ARG A 65 -10.34 -2.94 2.27
C ARG A 65 -10.61 -2.11 3.52
N GLU A 66 -11.73 -2.40 4.18
CA GLU A 66 -12.19 -1.78 5.41
C GLU A 66 -11.18 -2.00 6.54
N PHE A 67 -10.76 -3.25 6.77
CA PHE A 67 -9.77 -3.55 7.80
C PHE A 67 -8.43 -2.82 7.57
N ALA A 68 -7.93 -2.79 6.34
CA ALA A 68 -6.71 -2.04 6.06
C ALA A 68 -6.91 -0.51 6.23
N GLY A 69 -8.12 0.01 6.05
CA GLY A 69 -8.46 1.40 6.36
C GLY A 69 -8.38 1.69 7.86
N LEU A 70 -8.85 0.77 8.69
CA LEU A 70 -8.81 0.85 10.16
C LEU A 70 -7.38 1.05 10.71
N THR A 71 -6.37 0.50 10.03
CA THR A 71 -4.97 0.63 10.44
C THR A 71 -4.34 2.00 10.11
N GLY A 72 -5.04 2.88 9.38
CA GLY A 72 -4.55 4.19 8.95
C GLY A 72 -4.24 5.13 10.12
N PRO A 73 -5.24 5.50 10.94
CA PRO A 73 -5.07 6.51 11.99
C PRO A 73 -3.91 6.24 12.95
N ALA A 74 -3.74 4.98 13.38
CA ALA A 74 -2.63 4.58 14.24
C ALA A 74 -1.28 4.77 13.54
N ARG A 75 -1.13 4.30 12.29
CA ARG A 75 0.13 4.42 11.56
C ARG A 75 0.47 5.87 11.23
N ASP A 76 -0.52 6.67 10.88
CA ASP A 76 -0.31 8.07 10.55
C ASP A 76 0.14 8.84 11.81
N ALA A 77 -0.42 8.50 12.98
CA ALA A 77 0.07 9.02 14.27
C ALA A 77 1.51 8.55 14.61
N GLU A 78 1.89 7.29 14.35
CA GLU A 78 3.27 6.83 14.55
C GLU A 78 4.28 7.62 13.72
N VAL A 79 3.96 7.87 12.45
CA VAL A 79 4.84 8.63 11.55
C VAL A 79 5.01 10.06 12.07
N LEU A 80 3.94 10.70 12.55
CA LEU A 80 4.03 12.03 13.15
C LEU A 80 4.84 12.03 14.46
N LEU A 81 4.60 11.08 15.37
CA LEU A 81 5.33 11.01 16.64
C LEU A 81 6.85 10.78 16.48
N ALA A 82 7.24 10.12 15.38
CA ALA A 82 8.64 9.90 15.04
C ALA A 82 9.37 11.18 14.61
N VAL A 83 8.65 12.19 14.10
CA VAL A 83 9.24 13.44 13.62
C VAL A 83 8.98 14.64 14.52
N LEU A 84 7.92 14.60 15.33
CA LEU A 84 7.59 15.68 16.26
C LEU A 84 8.62 15.75 17.39
N PRO A 85 9.05 16.96 17.81
CA PRO A 85 9.81 17.16 19.04
C PRO A 85 9.09 16.62 20.28
N ALA A 86 9.84 16.30 21.34
CA ALA A 86 9.28 15.78 22.59
C ALA A 86 8.41 16.82 23.32
N ASP A 87 8.78 18.09 23.20
CA ASP A 87 8.13 19.27 23.79
C ASP A 87 7.03 19.87 22.90
N HIS A 88 6.74 19.28 21.74
CA HIS A 88 5.73 19.80 20.84
C HIS A 88 4.35 19.82 21.52
N PRO A 89 3.61 20.95 21.54
CA PRO A 89 2.40 21.13 22.37
C PRO A 89 1.29 20.13 22.03
N ARG A 90 1.21 19.68 20.78
CA ARG A 90 0.22 18.71 20.30
C ARG A 90 0.67 17.25 20.34
N ARG A 91 1.86 16.94 20.88
CA ARG A 91 2.37 15.56 20.93
C ARG A 91 1.43 14.62 21.68
N ALA A 92 0.86 15.08 22.80
CA ALA A 92 -0.10 14.30 23.60
C ALA A 92 -1.39 13.97 22.83
N GLU A 93 -1.88 14.90 22.00
CA GLU A 93 -3.04 14.68 21.13
C GLU A 93 -2.74 13.59 20.08
N VAL A 94 -1.59 13.67 19.40
CA VAL A 94 -1.17 12.67 18.42
C VAL A 94 -0.95 11.30 19.07
N GLN A 95 -0.42 11.28 20.29
CA GLN A 95 -0.26 10.09 21.11
C GLN A 95 -1.63 9.43 21.44
N ALA A 96 -2.60 10.22 21.88
CA ALA A 96 -3.97 9.73 22.11
C ALA A 96 -4.61 9.17 20.82
N ARG A 97 -4.40 9.83 19.67
CA ARG A 97 -4.86 9.34 18.36
C ARG A 97 -4.23 8.00 17.98
N ARG A 98 -2.93 7.84 18.26
CA ARG A 98 -2.21 6.57 18.06
C ARG A 98 -2.84 5.46 18.90
N ASP A 99 -3.00 5.70 20.19
CA ASP A 99 -3.47 4.69 21.14
C ASP A 99 -4.94 4.30 20.87
N ALA A 100 -5.80 5.27 20.54
CA ALA A 100 -7.17 5.00 20.09
C ALA A 100 -7.22 4.17 18.80
N GLY A 101 -6.34 4.48 17.83
CA GLY A 101 -6.19 3.71 16.60
C GLY A 101 -5.72 2.28 16.86
N TYR A 102 -4.73 2.09 17.73
CA TYR A 102 -4.26 0.76 18.15
C TYR A 102 -5.37 -0.05 18.81
N ALA A 103 -6.12 0.57 19.73
CA ALA A 103 -7.25 -0.09 20.37
C ALA A 103 -8.32 -0.52 19.36
N ALA A 104 -8.59 0.29 18.33
CA ALA A 104 -9.52 -0.08 17.26
C ALA A 104 -9.00 -1.26 16.41
N VAL A 105 -7.72 -1.26 16.06
CA VAL A 105 -7.07 -2.36 15.33
C VAL A 105 -7.08 -3.64 16.17
N ALA A 106 -6.72 -3.57 17.45
CA ALA A 106 -6.70 -4.72 18.37
C ALA A 106 -8.09 -5.36 18.48
N ARG A 107 -9.14 -4.56 18.72
CA ARG A 107 -10.53 -5.05 18.76
C ARG A 107 -10.92 -5.80 17.48
N ALA A 108 -10.52 -5.28 16.31
CA ALA A 108 -10.82 -5.94 15.03
C ALA A 108 -10.03 -7.25 14.84
N LEU A 109 -8.79 -7.32 15.33
CA LEU A 109 -7.94 -8.52 15.28
C LEU A 109 -8.38 -9.60 16.28
N GLU A 110 -8.96 -9.21 17.41
CA GLU A 110 -9.51 -10.09 18.44
C GLU A 110 -10.95 -10.53 18.15
N SER A 111 -11.63 -9.84 17.25
CA SER A 111 -13.02 -10.14 16.91
C SER A 111 -13.21 -11.59 16.44
N VAL A 112 -14.37 -12.15 16.77
CA VAL A 112 -14.80 -13.49 16.29
C VAL A 112 -14.90 -13.57 14.77
N ASP A 113 -15.05 -12.42 14.10
CA ASP A 113 -15.08 -12.31 12.64
C ASP A 113 -13.71 -12.50 12.00
N TRP A 114 -12.61 -12.34 12.75
CA TRP A 114 -11.26 -12.50 12.23
C TRP A 114 -11.00 -13.91 11.64
N PRO A 115 -11.16 -15.01 12.41
CA PRO A 115 -10.97 -16.36 11.87
C PRO A 115 -11.91 -16.65 10.70
N VAL A 116 -13.15 -16.15 10.74
CA VAL A 116 -14.11 -16.28 9.64
C VAL A 116 -13.59 -15.59 8.38
N ARG A 117 -13.11 -14.35 8.47
CA ARG A 117 -12.55 -13.59 7.35
C ARG A 117 -11.37 -14.32 6.73
N VAL A 118 -10.45 -14.85 7.54
CA VAL A 118 -9.27 -15.58 7.06
C VAL A 118 -9.67 -16.89 6.37
N ALA A 119 -10.54 -17.68 7.01
CA ALA A 119 -11.00 -18.97 6.47
C ALA A 119 -11.78 -18.79 5.16
N ALA A 120 -12.76 -17.87 5.13
CA ALA A 120 -13.55 -17.55 3.94
C ALA A 120 -12.64 -17.09 2.79
N SER A 121 -11.66 -16.23 3.09
CA SER A 121 -10.71 -15.74 2.09
C SER A 121 -9.85 -16.85 1.49
N ARG A 122 -9.37 -17.79 2.30
CA ARG A 122 -8.58 -18.94 1.84
C ARG A 122 -9.40 -19.89 0.98
N ALA A 123 -10.56 -20.31 1.48
CA ALA A 123 -11.47 -21.22 0.77
C ALA A 123 -11.90 -20.65 -0.58
N TRP A 124 -12.30 -19.37 -0.59
CA TRP A 124 -12.74 -18.70 -1.81
C TRP A 124 -11.61 -18.49 -2.81
N LEU A 125 -10.41 -18.15 -2.32
CA LEU A 125 -9.25 -18.03 -3.19
C LEU A 125 -8.92 -19.34 -3.90
N MET A 126 -8.93 -20.46 -3.16
CA MET A 126 -8.65 -21.79 -3.70
C MET A 126 -9.64 -22.12 -4.83
N LEU A 127 -10.95 -22.03 -4.54
CA LEU A 127 -12.02 -22.23 -5.51
C LEU A 127 -11.82 -21.38 -6.78
N ARG A 128 -11.54 -20.08 -6.62
CA ARG A 128 -11.37 -19.17 -7.76
C ARG A 128 -10.13 -19.45 -8.60
N LEU A 129 -9.03 -19.89 -8.01
CA LEU A 129 -7.82 -20.22 -8.75
C LEU A 129 -7.96 -21.55 -9.50
N ASP A 130 -8.71 -22.50 -8.95
CA ASP A 130 -8.99 -23.77 -9.61
C ASP A 130 -9.83 -23.57 -10.87
N LEU A 131 -10.92 -22.82 -10.75
CA LEU A 131 -11.83 -22.50 -11.86
C LEU A 131 -11.19 -21.65 -12.98
N ARG A 132 -10.10 -20.92 -12.70
CA ARG A 132 -9.47 -20.04 -13.68
C ARG A 132 -8.38 -20.74 -14.49
N LYS A 133 -8.39 -20.52 -15.80
CA LYS A 133 -7.28 -20.89 -16.70
C LYS A 133 -6.06 -20.02 -16.43
N ARG A 134 -4.85 -20.60 -16.51
CA ARG A 134 -3.58 -19.88 -16.31
C ARG A 134 -3.42 -18.69 -17.27
N ALA A 135 -3.77 -18.88 -18.54
CA ALA A 135 -3.68 -17.84 -19.56
C ALA A 135 -4.58 -16.63 -19.23
N ALA A 136 -5.77 -16.86 -18.68
CA ALA A 136 -6.68 -15.78 -18.27
C ALA A 136 -6.13 -14.96 -17.10
N LEU A 137 -5.51 -15.61 -16.10
CA LEU A 137 -4.82 -14.93 -15.01
C LEU A 137 -3.65 -14.10 -15.53
N GLN A 138 -2.83 -14.66 -16.41
CA GLN A 138 -1.70 -13.98 -17.01
C GLN A 138 -2.13 -12.74 -17.82
N ALA A 139 -3.15 -12.88 -18.68
CA ALA A 139 -3.70 -11.78 -19.45
C ALA A 139 -4.24 -10.68 -18.53
N ARG A 140 -4.96 -11.05 -17.47
CA ARG A 140 -5.48 -10.11 -16.47
C ARG A 140 -4.39 -9.31 -15.75
N ILE A 141 -3.34 -9.99 -15.29
CA ILE A 141 -2.23 -9.34 -14.57
C ILE A 141 -1.49 -8.36 -15.51
N ARG A 142 -1.25 -8.77 -16.76
CA ARG A 142 -0.65 -7.90 -17.78
C ARG A 142 -1.52 -6.70 -18.09
N HIS A 143 -2.79 -6.90 -18.37
CA HIS A 143 -3.73 -5.82 -18.65
C HIS A 143 -3.83 -4.83 -17.48
N ARG A 144 -3.81 -5.33 -16.23
CA ARG A 144 -3.77 -4.44 -15.06
C ARG A 144 -2.49 -3.60 -15.03
N ALA A 145 -1.33 -4.18 -15.31
CA ALA A 145 -0.07 -3.45 -15.36
C ALA A 145 -0.04 -2.42 -16.50
N GLU A 146 -0.58 -2.77 -17.66
CA GLU A 146 -0.72 -1.86 -18.81
C GLU A 146 -1.61 -0.66 -18.46
N ARG A 147 -2.78 -0.91 -17.85
CA ARG A 147 -3.67 0.15 -17.39
C ARG A 147 -3.03 1.06 -16.35
N LEU A 148 -2.37 0.48 -15.35
CA LEU A 148 -1.65 1.28 -14.34
C LEU A 148 -0.50 2.08 -14.95
N GLY A 149 0.21 1.52 -15.93
CA GLY A 149 1.25 2.24 -16.66
C GLY A 149 0.68 3.36 -17.54
N GLN A 150 -0.47 3.15 -18.17
CA GLN A 150 -1.16 4.19 -18.95
C GLN A 150 -1.63 5.34 -18.06
N HIS A 151 -2.30 5.04 -16.95
CA HIS A 151 -2.72 6.07 -15.99
C HIS A 151 -1.51 6.83 -15.44
N LEU A 152 -0.45 6.13 -15.04
CA LEU A 152 0.76 6.79 -14.56
C LEU A 152 1.42 7.67 -15.62
N ARG A 153 1.41 7.28 -16.91
CA ARG A 153 1.90 8.15 -17.99
C ARG A 153 1.06 9.41 -18.15
N GLN A 154 -0.26 9.28 -18.05
CA GLN A 154 -1.19 10.42 -18.12
C GLN A 154 -0.92 11.39 -16.96
N ASP A 155 -0.78 10.86 -15.75
CA ASP A 155 -0.43 11.67 -14.58
C ASP A 155 0.93 12.34 -14.80
N LEU A 156 1.99 11.61 -15.15
CA LEU A 156 3.33 12.19 -15.37
C LEU A 156 3.42 13.23 -16.50
N ALA A 157 2.42 13.31 -17.37
CA ALA A 157 2.34 14.28 -18.46
C ALA A 157 1.61 15.58 -18.07
N ALA A 158 0.83 15.58 -16.98
CA ALA A 158 0.12 16.75 -16.50
C ALA A 158 1.04 17.72 -15.74
N ASP A 159 0.60 18.96 -15.59
CA ASP A 159 1.36 20.00 -14.91
C ASP A 159 1.47 19.73 -13.39
N PRO A 160 2.65 19.99 -12.79
CA PRO A 160 2.89 19.70 -11.39
C PRO A 160 2.18 20.71 -10.47
N GLY A 161 1.27 20.20 -9.63
CA GLY A 161 0.67 20.89 -8.49
C GLY A 161 0.58 19.99 -7.24
N PRO A 162 0.27 20.52 -6.04
CA PRO A 162 0.22 19.74 -4.79
C PRO A 162 -0.70 18.50 -4.87
N GLU A 163 -1.93 18.66 -5.34
CA GLU A 163 -2.87 17.56 -5.53
C GLU A 163 -2.39 16.55 -6.59
N HIS A 164 -1.68 17.05 -7.59
CA HIS A 164 -1.08 16.25 -8.64
C HIS A 164 0.02 15.32 -8.08
N TRP A 165 0.90 15.82 -7.22
CA TRP A 165 1.95 15.01 -6.56
C TRP A 165 1.37 13.85 -5.75
N HIS A 166 0.27 14.09 -5.04
CA HIS A 166 -0.43 13.05 -4.30
C HIS A 166 -0.99 11.96 -5.23
N GLN A 167 -1.60 12.36 -6.34
CA GLN A 167 -2.16 11.43 -7.32
C GLN A 167 -1.07 10.60 -8.02
N VAL A 168 0.02 11.22 -8.47
CA VAL A 168 1.19 10.51 -9.01
C VAL A 168 1.75 9.52 -7.99
N ARG A 169 1.89 9.91 -6.73
CA ARG A 169 2.36 9.02 -5.65
C ARG A 169 1.48 7.79 -5.52
N ILE A 170 0.16 7.95 -5.57
CA ILE A 170 -0.79 6.83 -5.52
C ILE A 170 -0.54 5.87 -6.69
N ASP A 171 -0.37 6.38 -7.90
CA ASP A 171 -0.24 5.57 -9.10
C ASP A 171 1.13 4.88 -9.20
N VAL A 172 2.19 5.57 -8.77
CA VAL A 172 3.53 4.98 -8.51
C VAL A 172 3.41 3.80 -7.55
N LYS A 173 2.73 3.97 -6.40
CA LYS A 173 2.52 2.90 -5.41
C LYS A 173 1.78 1.71 -6.02
N LYS A 174 0.67 1.94 -6.73
CA LYS A 174 -0.12 0.87 -7.35
C LYS A 174 0.71 0.04 -8.32
N LEU A 175 1.46 0.67 -9.23
CA LEU A 175 2.28 -0.04 -10.20
C LEU A 175 3.46 -0.74 -9.52
N ARG A 176 4.15 -0.08 -8.58
CA ARG A 176 5.24 -0.66 -7.82
C ARG A 176 4.79 -1.90 -7.07
N TYR A 177 3.68 -1.84 -6.34
CA TYR A 177 3.18 -2.98 -5.57
C TYR A 177 2.80 -4.13 -6.49
N LEU A 178 2.17 -3.86 -7.63
CA LEU A 178 1.91 -4.91 -8.61
C LEU A 178 3.20 -5.59 -9.08
N ILE A 179 4.28 -4.84 -9.27
CA ILE A 179 5.60 -5.40 -9.63
C ILE A 179 6.23 -6.17 -8.45
N ASP A 180 6.18 -5.62 -7.23
CA ASP A 180 6.73 -6.23 -6.03
C ASP A 180 6.09 -7.61 -5.78
N TYR A 181 4.77 -7.69 -5.88
CA TYR A 181 4.03 -8.90 -5.50
C TYR A 181 3.72 -9.83 -6.68
N ALA A 182 3.49 -9.31 -7.89
CA ALA A 182 3.14 -10.10 -9.06
C ALA A 182 4.20 -10.09 -10.17
N GLY A 183 5.40 -9.56 -9.91
CA GLY A 183 6.45 -9.32 -10.91
C GLY A 183 6.79 -10.53 -11.78
N LYS A 184 6.79 -11.75 -11.23
CA LYS A 184 7.07 -12.99 -11.99
C LYS A 184 6.11 -13.21 -13.17
N TRP A 185 4.92 -12.61 -13.13
CA TRP A 185 3.88 -12.66 -14.18
C TRP A 185 3.96 -11.50 -15.17
N LEU A 186 4.81 -10.52 -14.91
CA LEU A 186 4.95 -9.31 -15.71
C LEU A 186 6.12 -9.41 -16.70
N PRO A 187 6.00 -8.77 -17.88
CA PRO A 187 7.12 -8.61 -18.81
C PRO A 187 8.35 -7.99 -18.14
N ARG A 188 9.55 -8.37 -18.60
CA ARG A 188 10.82 -7.84 -18.06
C ARG A 188 10.88 -6.31 -18.13
N ARG A 189 10.35 -5.70 -19.21
CA ARG A 189 10.28 -4.24 -19.38
C ARG A 189 9.55 -3.54 -18.21
N VAL A 190 8.41 -4.08 -17.78
CA VAL A 190 7.61 -3.52 -16.68
C VAL A 190 8.34 -3.70 -15.36
N ARG A 191 8.92 -4.88 -15.12
CA ARG A 191 9.70 -5.14 -13.90
C ARG A 191 10.90 -4.20 -13.73
N LYS A 192 11.55 -3.81 -14.82
CA LYS A 192 12.68 -2.88 -14.81
C LYS A 192 12.32 -1.47 -14.31
N LEU A 193 11.03 -1.11 -14.25
CA LEU A 193 10.58 0.16 -13.67
C LEU A 193 10.66 0.19 -12.14
N ARG A 194 10.75 -0.97 -11.48
CA ARG A 194 10.71 -1.08 -10.02
C ARG A 194 11.67 -0.14 -9.27
N PRO A 195 12.96 -0.01 -9.65
CA PRO A 195 13.87 0.87 -8.92
C PRO A 195 13.46 2.34 -9.02
N LEU A 196 13.06 2.79 -10.20
CA LEU A 196 12.59 4.17 -10.44
C LEU A 196 11.28 4.46 -9.69
N LEU A 197 10.35 3.50 -9.68
CA LEU A 197 9.11 3.61 -8.91
C LEU A 197 9.38 3.63 -7.40
N LYS A 198 10.40 2.91 -6.92
CA LYS A 198 10.82 2.93 -5.51
C LYS A 198 11.38 4.30 -5.14
N GLU A 199 12.28 4.83 -5.97
CA GLU A 199 12.85 6.16 -5.82
C GLU A 199 11.77 7.24 -5.80
N ALA A 200 10.91 7.29 -6.83
CA ALA A 200 9.80 8.24 -6.89
C ALA A 200 8.86 8.11 -5.69
N GLN A 201 8.53 6.88 -5.26
CA GLN A 201 7.68 6.69 -4.08
C GLN A 201 8.32 7.25 -2.80
N SER A 202 9.64 7.09 -2.61
CA SER A 202 10.33 7.60 -1.42
C SER A 202 10.21 9.12 -1.36
N THR A 203 10.65 9.82 -2.40
CA THR A 203 10.65 11.29 -2.40
C THR A 203 9.24 11.89 -2.36
N LEU A 204 8.29 11.32 -3.12
CA LEU A 204 6.89 11.75 -3.04
C LEU A 204 6.25 11.41 -1.69
N GLY A 205 6.73 10.36 -1.02
CA GLY A 205 6.34 9.98 0.33
C GLY A 205 6.73 11.08 1.32
N ASP A 206 8.00 11.44 1.34
CA ASP A 206 8.53 12.45 2.25
C ASP A 206 7.84 13.82 2.04
N LEU A 207 7.64 14.22 0.78
CA LEU A 207 6.92 15.46 0.45
C LEU A 207 5.46 15.44 0.95
N HIS A 208 4.76 14.33 0.72
CA HIS A 208 3.37 14.18 1.16
C HIS A 208 3.25 14.15 2.68
N ASP A 209 4.16 13.48 3.38
CA ASP A 209 4.12 13.38 4.84
C ASP A 209 4.37 14.76 5.46
N LEU A 210 5.25 15.59 4.87
CA LEU A 210 5.42 17.00 5.24
C LEU A 210 4.16 17.83 4.98
N ASP A 211 3.58 17.74 3.78
CA ASP A 211 2.38 18.49 3.40
C ASP A 211 1.18 18.15 4.32
N VAL A 212 0.96 16.86 4.63
CA VAL A 212 -0.09 16.40 5.55
C VAL A 212 0.15 16.91 6.96
N ARG A 213 1.40 16.87 7.45
CA ARG A 213 1.74 17.40 8.78
C ARG A 213 1.47 18.90 8.87
N GLY A 214 1.83 19.67 7.84
CA GLY A 214 1.53 21.09 7.77
C GLY A 214 0.03 21.38 7.80
N ALA A 215 -0.75 20.66 6.98
CA ALA A 215 -2.21 20.77 6.95
C ALA A 215 -2.88 20.37 8.28
N ASP A 216 -2.30 19.41 9.00
CA ASP A 216 -2.74 19.02 10.34
C ASP A 216 -2.40 20.07 11.41
N GLY A 217 -1.73 21.19 11.07
CA GLY A 217 -1.34 22.24 12.02
C GLY A 217 -0.18 21.82 12.92
N LEU A 218 0.75 21.02 12.38
CA LEU A 218 1.91 20.45 13.07
C LEU A 218 3.22 20.82 12.36
N ALA A 219 3.24 21.94 11.64
CA ALA A 219 4.40 22.43 10.90
C ALA A 219 5.56 22.76 11.86
N LEU A 220 6.78 22.40 11.45
CA LEU A 220 8.01 22.74 12.17
C LEU A 220 8.73 23.93 11.50
N PRO A 221 9.64 24.64 12.22
CA PRO A 221 10.32 25.83 11.70
C PRO A 221 11.05 25.62 10.35
N ASP A 222 11.68 24.46 10.16
CA ASP A 222 12.48 24.15 8.94
C ASP A 222 11.67 23.51 7.80
N ASP A 223 10.34 23.43 7.93
CA ASP A 223 9.50 22.72 6.96
C ASP A 223 9.49 23.38 5.59
N ALA A 224 9.54 24.71 5.53
CA ALA A 224 9.58 25.44 4.25
C ALA A 224 10.83 25.07 3.43
N ALA A 225 12.01 25.18 4.04
CA ALA A 225 13.28 24.82 3.39
C ALA A 225 13.37 23.32 3.07
N THR A 226 12.80 22.47 3.92
CA THR A 226 12.73 21.02 3.67
C THR A 226 11.81 20.70 2.51
N ARG A 227 10.65 21.35 2.43
CA ARG A 227 9.69 21.19 1.34
C ARG A 227 10.29 21.58 0.00
N GLU A 228 10.98 22.71 -0.09
CA GLU A 228 11.66 23.14 -1.32
C GLU A 228 12.65 22.08 -1.84
N ARG A 229 13.48 21.53 -0.94
CA ARG A 229 14.42 20.45 -1.29
C ARG A 229 13.70 19.19 -1.78
N LEU A 230 12.59 18.83 -1.13
CA LEU A 230 11.79 17.65 -1.49
C LEU A 230 11.07 17.83 -2.83
N VAL A 231 10.59 19.04 -3.16
CA VAL A 231 10.00 19.35 -4.46
C VAL A 231 11.03 19.14 -5.57
N VAL A 232 12.22 19.71 -5.45
CA VAL A 232 13.30 19.54 -6.44
C VAL A 232 13.68 18.06 -6.59
N ALA A 233 13.74 17.31 -5.49
CA ALA A 233 14.01 15.88 -5.53
C ALA A 233 12.88 15.11 -6.23
N ALA A 234 11.62 15.46 -5.96
CA ALA A 234 10.44 14.83 -6.55
C ALA A 234 10.38 15.04 -8.06
N GLU A 235 10.63 16.27 -8.51
CA GLU A 235 10.73 16.62 -9.93
C GLU A 235 11.80 15.80 -10.64
N ARG A 236 13.00 15.67 -10.05
CA ARG A 236 14.09 14.86 -10.60
C ARG A 236 13.70 13.38 -10.70
N ALA A 237 13.06 12.83 -9.67
CA ALA A 237 12.61 11.45 -9.66
C ALA A 237 11.51 11.19 -10.70
N ILE A 238 10.55 12.11 -10.83
CA ILE A 238 9.50 12.07 -11.86
C ILE A 238 10.10 12.16 -13.27
N ALA A 239 11.03 13.08 -13.52
CA ALA A 239 11.67 13.24 -14.82
C ALA A 239 12.47 11.99 -15.23
N ARG A 240 13.11 11.31 -14.28
CA ARG A 240 13.73 9.99 -14.51
C ARG A 240 12.70 8.92 -14.85
N LEU A 241 11.59 8.87 -14.10
CA LEU A 241 10.54 7.89 -14.32
C LEU A 241 9.84 8.08 -15.69
N ARG A 242 9.51 9.32 -16.04
CA ARG A 242 8.87 9.71 -17.32
C ARG A 242 9.68 9.21 -18.52
N ARG A 243 10.98 9.51 -18.55
CA ARG A 243 11.91 9.04 -19.61
C ARG A 243 11.98 7.53 -19.81
N ARG A 244 11.56 6.73 -18.82
CA ARG A 244 11.69 5.27 -18.85
C ARG A 244 10.36 4.53 -19.02
N ILE A 245 9.25 5.19 -18.71
CA ILE A 245 7.92 4.58 -18.82
C ILE A 245 7.32 4.76 -20.23
N ASP A 246 7.78 5.78 -20.95
CA ASP A 246 7.62 5.95 -22.40
C ASP A 246 8.36 4.84 -23.16
#